data_AF-A0A1S3RPI2-F1
#
_entry.id   AF-A0A1S3RPI2-F1
#
_cell.length_a   1.000
_cell.length_b   1.000
_cell.length_c   1.000
_cell.angle_alpha   90.00
_cell.angle_beta   90.00
_cell.angle_gamma   90.00
#
_symmetry.space_group_name_H-M   'P 1'
#
loop_
_entity.id
_entity.type
_entity.pdbx_description
1 polymer ?
#
loop_
_entity_poly.entity_id
_entity_poly.type
_entity_poly.pdbx_seq_one_letter_code
_entity_poly.pdbx_strand_id
1 'polypeptide(L)'
;MTSSSHTDKVTSSASSSRGPLVQKESQVTSTPCIPVFWRLVQKGGLTTTQAEDRLKRTLAADKNEILFSEFDINYNKEPVVHRKGTALMWKKLEETVTKTVKLPNEEEEVPVTRTRRRVSAHHCDVIGDEFWEEHPNILEDHC
;
A
#
# COMPACT_ATOMS: atom_id res chain seq x y z
N MET A 1 -43.16 6.74 -54.23
CA MET A 1 -43.97 6.13 -53.15
C MET A 1 -43.43 4.73 -52.92
N THR A 2 -42.53 4.57 -51.95
CA THR A 2 -42.02 3.27 -51.51
C THR A 2 -41.72 3.39 -50.02
N SER A 3 -42.20 2.37 -49.30
CA SER A 3 -42.44 2.33 -47.87
C SER A 3 -41.22 1.91 -47.04
N SER A 4 -41.29 2.26 -45.76
CA SER A 4 -40.79 1.55 -44.58
C SER A 4 -39.28 1.29 -44.43
N SER A 5 -38.73 1.83 -43.33
CA SER A 5 -38.47 0.99 -42.13
C SER A 5 -38.01 1.85 -40.96
N HIS A 6 -38.85 1.88 -39.92
CA HIS A 6 -38.52 2.30 -38.56
C HIS A 6 -37.39 1.42 -38.01
N THR A 7 -36.37 2.03 -37.41
CA THR A 7 -35.43 1.31 -36.55
C THR A 7 -35.45 1.95 -35.17
N ASP A 8 -36.09 1.26 -34.24
CA ASP A 8 -36.06 1.57 -32.82
C ASP A 8 -34.63 1.44 -32.28
N LYS A 9 -34.04 2.56 -31.84
CA LYS A 9 -32.80 2.53 -31.07
C LYS A 9 -33.16 2.20 -29.62
N VAL A 10 -32.90 0.95 -29.24
CA VAL A 10 -32.90 0.46 -27.87
C VAL A 10 -31.98 1.33 -27.01
N THR A 11 -32.57 2.05 -26.06
CA THR A 11 -31.88 2.78 -25.00
C THR A 11 -31.32 1.77 -24.00
N SER A 12 -30.04 1.43 -24.11
CA SER A 12 -29.36 0.63 -23.08
C SER A 12 -28.85 1.57 -21.99
N SER A 13 -29.53 1.56 -20.84
CA SER A 13 -29.11 2.19 -19.60
C SER A 13 -27.82 1.54 -19.09
N ALA A 14 -26.70 2.26 -19.19
CA ALA A 14 -25.45 1.86 -18.56
C ALA A 14 -25.52 2.17 -17.05
N SER A 15 -25.73 1.13 -16.24
CA SER A 15 -25.58 1.16 -14.79
C SER A 15 -24.12 1.43 -14.44
N SER A 16 -23.79 2.68 -14.12
CA SER A 16 -22.45 3.06 -13.64
C SER A 16 -22.30 2.59 -12.19
N SER A 17 -21.86 1.34 -12.01
CA SER A 17 -21.35 0.87 -10.72
C SER A 17 -19.98 1.52 -10.50
N ARG A 18 -19.95 2.56 -9.66
CA ARG A 18 -18.71 3.11 -9.13
C ARG A 18 -18.14 2.08 -8.15
N GLY A 19 -17.30 1.18 -8.66
CA GLY A 19 -16.36 0.45 -7.80
C GLY A 19 -15.38 1.43 -7.16
N PRO A 20 -14.79 1.09 -6.00
CA PRO A 20 -13.78 1.93 -5.38
C PRO A 20 -12.62 2.14 -6.34
N LEU A 21 -12.38 3.41 -6.65
CA LEU A 21 -11.32 3.88 -7.51
C LEU A 21 -9.98 3.69 -6.79
N VAL A 22 -9.41 2.49 -6.88
CA VAL A 22 -7.98 2.32 -6.66
C VAL A 22 -7.30 2.85 -7.92
N GLN A 23 -6.97 4.13 -7.91
CA GLN A 23 -6.07 4.70 -8.91
C GLN A 23 -4.77 3.88 -8.83
N LYS A 24 -4.55 2.99 -9.81
CA LYS A 24 -3.20 2.52 -10.12
C LYS A 24 -2.45 3.73 -10.66
N GLU A 25 -1.98 4.59 -9.76
CA GLU A 25 -1.02 5.63 -10.10
C GLU A 25 0.23 4.92 -10.63
N SER A 26 0.46 5.13 -11.92
CA SER A 26 1.65 4.71 -12.63
C SER A 26 2.89 5.24 -11.90
N GLN A 27 3.61 4.32 -11.27
CA GLN A 27 4.98 4.48 -10.79
C GLN A 27 5.24 5.62 -9.80
N VAL A 28 4.83 5.44 -8.54
CA VAL A 28 5.65 5.92 -7.43
C VAL A 28 6.70 4.85 -7.14
N THR A 29 7.66 4.66 -8.06
CA THR A 29 8.89 3.97 -7.66
C THR A 29 9.54 4.88 -6.62
N SER A 30 9.78 4.39 -5.41
CA SER A 30 10.60 5.07 -4.40
C SER A 30 12.06 5.06 -4.88
N THR A 31 12.31 5.70 -6.02
CA THR A 31 13.65 5.96 -6.54
C THR A 31 14.43 6.65 -5.42
N PRO A 32 15.69 6.26 -5.11
CA PRO A 32 16.46 6.74 -3.96
C PRO A 32 16.78 8.24 -3.95
N CYS A 33 16.09 9.05 -4.76
CA CYS A 33 16.24 10.49 -4.91
C CYS A 33 16.18 11.24 -3.58
N ILE A 34 15.23 10.91 -2.69
CA ILE A 34 15.07 11.63 -1.41
C ILE A 34 16.25 11.32 -0.46
N PRO A 35 16.63 10.05 -0.21
CA PRO A 35 17.82 9.75 0.59
C PRO A 35 19.10 10.37 0.04
N VAL A 36 19.35 10.25 -1.28
CA VAL A 36 20.59 10.76 -1.90
C VAL A 36 20.67 12.29 -1.76
N PHE A 37 19.56 12.99 -2.01
CA PHE A 37 19.49 14.45 -1.89
C PHE A 37 19.91 14.92 -0.51
N TRP A 38 19.33 14.35 0.55
CA TRP A 38 19.67 14.75 1.92
C TRP A 38 21.08 14.37 2.32
N ARG A 39 21.63 13.26 1.79
CA ARG A 39 23.05 12.91 2.01
C ARG A 39 23.98 13.92 1.35
N LEU A 40 23.70 14.34 0.12
CA LEU A 40 24.45 15.39 -0.57
C LEU A 40 24.43 16.71 0.20
N VAL A 41 23.28 17.10 0.75
CA VAL A 41 23.17 18.35 1.52
C VAL A 41 23.84 18.25 2.89
N GLN A 42 23.51 17.22 3.68
CA GLN A 42 23.94 17.14 5.08
C GLN A 42 25.38 16.65 5.24
N LYS A 43 25.80 15.66 4.44
CA LYS A 43 27.14 15.06 4.52
C LYS A 43 28.06 15.51 3.40
N GLY A 44 27.52 15.74 2.20
CA GLY A 44 28.29 16.25 1.05
C GLY A 44 28.56 17.75 1.10
N GLY A 45 27.85 18.50 1.96
CA GLY A 45 28.02 19.95 2.10
C GLY A 45 27.49 20.76 0.92
N LEU A 46 26.69 20.15 0.03
CA LEU A 46 26.07 20.84 -1.10
C LEU A 46 24.90 21.71 -0.62
N THR A 47 24.64 22.80 -1.34
CA THR A 47 23.37 23.51 -1.18
C THR A 47 22.21 22.68 -1.76
N THR A 48 20.99 23.00 -1.39
CA THR A 48 19.79 22.34 -1.93
C THR A 48 19.72 22.41 -3.45
N THR A 49 20.04 23.57 -4.03
CA THR A 49 20.09 23.77 -5.50
C THR A 49 21.18 22.93 -6.15
N GLN A 50 22.37 22.86 -5.56
CA GLN A 50 23.47 22.05 -6.09
C GLN A 50 23.15 20.55 -6.04
N ALA A 51 22.52 20.09 -4.96
CA ALA A 51 22.09 18.70 -4.82
C ALA A 51 21.00 18.33 -5.84
N GLU A 52 20.03 19.23 -6.08
CA GLU A 52 19.02 19.06 -7.12
C GLU A 52 19.65 19.01 -8.52
N ASP A 53 20.54 19.94 -8.83
CA ASP A 53 21.25 19.98 -10.11
C ASP A 53 22.12 18.75 -10.35
N ARG A 54 22.71 18.19 -9.29
CA ARG A 54 23.49 16.94 -9.37
C ARG A 54 22.60 15.72 -9.60
N LEU A 55 21.39 15.72 -9.06
CA LEU A 55 20.45 14.61 -9.19
C LEU A 55 19.55 14.71 -10.42
N LYS A 56 19.43 15.89 -11.04
CA LYS A 56 18.64 16.04 -12.27
C LYS A 56 19.21 15.13 -13.35
N ARG A 57 18.32 14.47 -14.10
CA ARG A 57 18.66 13.54 -15.20
C ARG A 57 19.44 12.29 -14.79
N THR A 58 19.59 12.00 -13.50
CA THR A 58 20.20 10.74 -13.04
C THR A 58 19.18 9.61 -12.93
N LEU A 59 19.59 8.39 -13.26
CA LEU A 59 18.81 7.18 -13.12
C LEU A 59 18.89 6.64 -11.69
N ALA A 60 18.04 5.66 -11.37
CA ALA A 60 18.04 5.01 -10.06
C ALA A 60 19.38 4.30 -9.76
N ALA A 61 20.04 3.75 -10.78
CA ALA A 61 21.34 3.11 -10.66
C ALA A 61 22.43 4.13 -10.25
N ASP A 62 22.52 5.26 -10.97
CA ASP A 62 23.47 6.34 -10.67
C ASP A 62 23.31 6.86 -9.23
N LYS A 63 22.05 7.01 -8.79
CA LYS A 63 21.73 7.41 -7.41
C LYS A 63 22.24 6.40 -6.38
N ASN A 64 22.10 5.10 -6.66
CA ASN A 64 22.60 4.06 -5.77
C ASN A 64 24.14 4.02 -5.75
N GLU A 65 24.79 4.29 -6.89
CA GLU A 65 26.24 4.42 -6.98
C GLU A 65 26.76 5.62 -6.19
N ILE A 66 26.07 6.78 -6.21
CA ILE A 66 26.41 7.94 -5.38
C ILE A 66 26.31 7.58 -3.90
N LEU A 67 25.23 6.91 -3.46
CA LEU A 67 25.09 6.48 -2.07
C LEU A 67 26.21 5.54 -1.63
N PHE A 68 26.59 4.59 -2.49
CA PHE A 68 27.61 3.61 -2.16
C PHE A 68 29.02 4.22 -2.18
N SER A 69 29.38 4.94 -3.25
CA SER A 69 30.75 5.41 -3.47
C SER A 69 31.11 6.61 -2.61
N GLU A 70 30.19 7.56 -2.40
CA GLU A 70 30.46 8.79 -1.66
C GLU A 70 30.11 8.70 -0.17
N PHE A 71 29.14 7.85 0.19
CA PHE A 71 28.60 7.79 1.55
C PHE A 71 28.69 6.42 2.21
N ASP A 72 29.19 5.39 1.51
CA ASP A 72 29.25 3.98 1.97
C ASP A 72 27.89 3.46 2.46
N ILE A 73 26.82 3.87 1.78
CA ILE A 73 25.45 3.47 2.09
C ILE A 73 24.97 2.48 1.04
N ASN A 74 24.69 1.26 1.50
CA ASN A 74 24.01 0.28 0.68
C ASN A 74 22.49 0.42 0.87
N TYR A 75 21.80 1.01 -0.13
CA TYR A 75 20.35 1.20 -0.09
C TYR A 75 19.59 -0.10 0.21
N ASN A 76 20.05 -1.25 -0.31
CA ASN A 76 19.38 -2.53 -0.09
C ASN A 76 19.48 -3.07 1.35
N LYS A 77 20.41 -2.54 2.15
CA LYS A 77 20.56 -2.89 3.57
C LYS A 77 19.79 -1.95 4.50
N GLU A 78 19.25 -0.85 3.98
CA GLU A 78 18.41 0.06 4.78
C GLU A 78 17.12 -0.64 5.26
N PRO A 79 16.57 -0.23 6.42
CA PRO A 79 15.33 -0.77 6.95
C PRO A 79 14.22 -0.78 5.91
N VAL A 80 13.47 -1.89 5.84
CA VAL A 80 12.41 -2.06 4.84
C VAL A 80 11.33 -0.97 4.97
N VAL A 81 11.09 -0.47 6.18
CA VAL A 81 10.19 0.68 6.44
C VAL A 81 10.59 1.92 5.62
N HIS A 82 11.89 2.20 5.48
CA HIS A 82 12.37 3.37 4.72
C HIS A 82 12.31 3.17 3.20
N ARG A 83 12.23 1.90 2.75
CA ARG A 83 12.22 1.55 1.32
C ARG A 83 10.81 1.32 0.77
N LYS A 84 9.99 0.58 1.52
CA LYS A 84 8.65 0.13 1.14
C LYS A 84 7.53 0.82 1.93
N GLY A 85 7.86 1.58 2.98
CA GLY A 85 6.87 2.25 3.81
C GLY A 85 6.14 1.30 4.76
N THR A 86 4.94 1.71 5.17
CA THR A 86 4.06 0.94 6.07
C THR A 86 2.70 0.80 5.41
N ALA A 87 2.31 -0.43 5.10
CA ALA A 87 0.96 -0.79 4.67
C ALA A 87 0.12 -1.17 5.89
N LEU A 88 -1.10 -0.62 5.97
CA LEU A 88 -2.07 -0.94 7.01
C LEU A 88 -3.15 -1.84 6.43
N MET A 89 -3.37 -3.00 7.04
CA MET A 89 -4.33 -3.99 6.56
C MET A 89 -5.27 -4.45 7.66
N TRP A 90 -6.50 -4.78 7.28
CA TRP A 90 -7.47 -5.36 8.19
C TRP A 90 -7.30 -6.88 8.27
N LYS A 91 -6.95 -7.40 9.45
CA LYS A 91 -6.85 -8.82 9.74
C LYS A 91 -8.02 -9.26 10.63
N LYS A 92 -8.70 -10.34 10.25
CA LYS A 92 -9.64 -11.05 11.13
C LYS A 92 -8.81 -11.83 12.15
N LEU A 93 -8.93 -11.49 13.42
CA LEU A 93 -8.29 -12.17 14.54
C LEU A 93 -9.35 -12.83 15.40
N GLU A 94 -9.11 -14.07 15.82
CA GLU A 94 -9.90 -14.72 16.85
C GLU A 94 -9.37 -14.30 18.22
N GLU A 95 -10.21 -13.65 19.01
CA GLU A 95 -9.89 -13.25 20.37
C GLU A 95 -10.76 -14.05 21.33
N THR A 96 -10.14 -14.81 22.22
CA THR A 96 -10.81 -15.44 23.36
C THR A 96 -10.97 -14.40 24.46
N VAL A 97 -12.20 -13.96 24.70
CA VAL A 97 -12.55 -13.03 25.78
C VAL A 97 -13.30 -13.83 26.85
N THR A 98 -12.80 -13.82 28.09
CA THR A 98 -13.53 -14.34 29.23
C THR A 98 -14.74 -13.44 29.51
N LYS A 99 -15.93 -14.03 29.44
CA LYS A 99 -17.16 -13.36 29.85
C LYS A 99 -17.62 -13.99 31.16
N THR A 100 -17.83 -13.15 32.16
CA THR A 100 -18.52 -13.52 33.40
C THR A 100 -20.01 -13.63 33.11
N VAL A 101 -20.55 -14.84 33.19
CA VAL A 101 -21.99 -15.08 33.11
C VAL A 101 -22.51 -15.12 34.55
N LYS A 102 -23.37 -14.16 34.89
CA LYS A 102 -24.05 -14.16 36.19
C LYS A 102 -25.24 -15.09 36.13
N LEU A 103 -25.09 -16.30 36.67
CA LEU A 103 -26.23 -17.16 37.02
C LEU A 103 -26.74 -16.75 38.41
N PRO A 104 -28.00 -17.07 38.77
CA PRO A 104 -28.60 -16.62 40.02
C PRO A 104 -27.85 -17.02 41.31
N ASN A 105 -26.94 -17.99 41.25
CA ASN A 105 -26.25 -18.53 42.43
C ASN A 105 -24.71 -18.68 42.29
N GLU A 106 -24.12 -18.57 41.09
CA GLU A 106 -22.67 -18.74 40.87
C GLU A 106 -22.19 -17.82 39.74
N GLU A 107 -21.00 -17.23 39.88
CA GLU A 107 -20.31 -16.47 38.83
C GLU A 107 -19.36 -17.42 38.10
N GLU A 108 -19.66 -17.75 36.84
CA GLU A 108 -18.82 -18.63 36.01
C GLU A 108 -18.12 -17.80 34.92
N GLU A 109 -16.80 -17.93 34.82
CA GLU A 109 -16.00 -17.34 33.74
C GLU A 109 -15.97 -18.27 32.53
N VAL A 110 -16.72 -17.92 31.49
CA VAL A 110 -16.78 -18.71 30.26
C VAL A 110 -15.88 -18.06 29.20
N PRO A 111 -14.91 -18.77 28.61
CA PRO A 111 -14.12 -18.26 27.50
C PRO A 111 -15.00 -18.20 26.24
N VAL A 112 -15.17 -17.00 25.68
CA VAL A 112 -15.92 -16.79 24.44
C VAL A 112 -14.97 -16.33 23.34
N THR A 113 -14.79 -17.16 22.32
CA THR A 113 -14.05 -16.79 21.11
C THR A 113 -14.90 -15.87 20.25
N ARG A 114 -14.39 -14.67 19.93
CA ARG A 114 -15.02 -13.73 19.01
C ARG A 114 -14.03 -13.29 17.95
N THR A 115 -14.43 -13.40 16.69
CA THR A 115 -13.66 -12.84 15.58
C THR A 115 -13.79 -11.31 15.56
N ARG A 116 -12.67 -10.58 15.56
CA ARG A 116 -12.62 -9.12 15.44
C ARG A 116 -11.71 -8.74 14.28
N ARG A 117 -12.03 -7.64 13.57
CA ARG A 117 -11.11 -7.05 12.61
C ARG A 117 -10.18 -6.08 13.35
N ARG A 118 -8.87 -6.27 13.22
CA ARG A 118 -7.86 -5.32 13.69
C ARG A 118 -7.00 -4.84 12.53
N VAL A 119 -6.51 -3.61 12.64
CA VAL A 119 -5.51 -3.09 11.71
C VAL A 119 -4.14 -3.63 12.12
N SER A 120 -3.41 -4.23 11.19
CA SER A 120 -2.02 -4.64 11.33
C SER A 120 -1.13 -3.85 10.37
N ALA A 121 0.08 -3.52 10.83
CA ALA A 121 1.09 -2.80 10.05
C ALA A 121 2.08 -3.78 9.42
N HIS A 122 2.39 -3.59 8.14
CA HIS A 122 3.25 -4.46 7.35
C HIS A 122 4.24 -3.62 6.52
N HIS A 123 5.45 -4.15 6.32
CA HIS A 123 6.52 -3.51 5.56
C HIS A 123 6.97 -4.43 4.42
N CYS A 124 6.12 -4.61 3.42
CA CYS A 124 6.29 -5.58 2.34
C CYS A 124 6.02 -4.94 0.98
N ASP A 125 6.22 -5.71 -0.09
CA ASP A 125 5.92 -5.24 -1.45
C ASP A 125 4.44 -5.36 -1.75
N VAL A 126 3.71 -4.25 -1.71
CA VAL A 126 2.27 -4.25 -2.05
C VAL A 126 2.03 -4.11 -3.56
N ILE A 127 3.10 -3.96 -4.35
CA ILE A 127 3.01 -3.78 -5.80
C ILE A 127 3.07 -5.14 -6.50
N GLY A 128 3.89 -6.06 -5.99
CA GLY A 128 4.02 -7.42 -6.51
C GLY A 128 2.79 -8.29 -6.26
N ASP A 129 2.54 -9.24 -7.16
CA ASP A 129 1.38 -10.15 -7.09
C ASP A 129 1.43 -11.07 -5.85
N GLU A 130 2.62 -11.44 -5.38
CA GLU A 130 2.84 -12.28 -4.20
C GLU A 130 2.03 -11.80 -2.98
N PHE A 131 1.99 -10.48 -2.75
CA PHE A 131 1.23 -9.91 -1.64
C PHE A 131 -0.28 -10.09 -1.78
N TRP A 132 -0.81 -9.94 -3.00
CA TRP A 132 -2.24 -10.07 -3.25
C TRP A 132 -2.70 -11.52 -3.20
N GLU A 133 -1.83 -12.46 -3.59
CA GLU A 133 -2.05 -13.91 -3.46
C GLU A 133 -2.00 -14.38 -2.00
N GLU A 134 -1.15 -13.78 -1.15
CA GLU A 134 -1.11 -14.06 0.29
C GLU A 134 -2.32 -13.49 1.05
N HIS A 135 -2.98 -12.47 0.48
CA HIS A 135 -4.06 -11.74 1.11
C HIS A 135 -5.30 -11.57 0.21
N PRO A 136 -5.91 -12.67 -0.28
CA PRO A 136 -7.07 -12.60 -1.17
C PRO A 136 -8.27 -11.90 -0.52
N ASN A 137 -8.37 -12.01 0.81
CA ASN A 137 -9.41 -11.39 1.63
C ASN A 137 -9.40 -9.85 1.63
N ILE A 138 -8.40 -9.20 1.03
CA ILE A 138 -8.35 -7.74 0.87
C ILE A 138 -9.20 -7.29 -0.32
N LEU A 139 -9.27 -8.11 -1.38
CA LEU A 139 -9.97 -7.80 -2.63
C LEU A 139 -11.40 -8.37 -2.67
N GLU A 140 -11.70 -9.33 -1.82
CA GLU A 140 -13.03 -9.90 -1.69
C GLU A 140 -13.98 -8.91 -0.99
N ASP A 141 -14.75 -8.15 -1.79
CA ASP A 141 -15.92 -7.40 -1.31
C ASP A 141 -17.02 -8.41 -0.92
N HIS A 142 -17.20 -8.63 0.39
CA HIS A 142 -18.44 -9.22 0.87
C HIS A 142 -19.54 -8.14 0.80
N CYS A 143 -20.27 -8.12 -0.31
CA CYS A 143 -21.58 -7.47 -0.39
C CYS A 143 -22.56 -8.07 0.61
#